data_AF-A0A7I8CLU7-F1
#
_entry.id   AF-A0A7I8CLU7-F1
#
_cell.length_a   1.000
_cell.length_b   1.000
_cell.length_c   1.000
_cell.angle_alpha   90.00
_cell.angle_beta   90.00
_cell.angle_gamma   90.00
#
_symmetry.space_group_name_H-M   'P 1'
#
loop_
_entity.id
_entity.type
_entity.pdbx_description
1 polymer ?
#
loop_
_entity_poly.entity_id
_entity_poly.type
_entity_poly.pdbx_seq_one_letter_code
_entity_poly.pdbx_strand_id
1 'polypeptide(L)'
;MHTFSKRQIFAIAVLLCWQAAAVAQPVAYPAKGQSAQKQQQDQSSCASWAKSQTGVDPAAVAATPPPPSGPAVGGGERVGGAARGAAGGAVIGAIAGDAGKGAAVGAVAGTMGGGMRARQNQRNAQASAQAQNQNAMAAFNQAYSACMSGRGYTMH
;
A
#
# COMPACT_ATOMS: atom_id res chain seq x y z
N MET A 1 -44.67 -4.78 31.26
CA MET A 1 -43.71 -5.90 31.05
C MET A 1 -42.88 -5.59 29.81
N HIS A 2 -41.56 -5.62 29.99
CA HIS A 2 -40.45 -5.59 29.02
C HIS A 2 -40.24 -4.34 28.14
N THR A 3 -39.54 -3.39 28.75
CA THR A 3 -38.66 -2.38 28.14
C THR A 3 -37.55 -3.07 27.32
N PHE A 4 -37.53 -2.87 26.00
CA PHE A 4 -36.45 -3.36 25.14
C PHE A 4 -35.18 -2.52 25.37
N SER A 5 -34.22 -3.17 26.02
CA SER A 5 -32.98 -2.62 26.53
C SER A 5 -31.93 -2.39 25.43
N LYS A 6 -31.13 -1.35 25.64
CA LYS A 6 -30.00 -0.78 24.88
C LYS A 6 -28.82 -1.76 24.60
N ARG A 7 -29.07 -3.06 24.49
CA ARG A 7 -28.07 -4.12 24.37
C ARG A 7 -27.64 -4.46 22.95
N GLN A 8 -28.26 -3.88 21.93
CA GLN A 8 -27.96 -4.17 20.52
C GLN A 8 -26.80 -3.34 19.93
N ILE A 9 -26.17 -2.46 20.72
CA ILE A 9 -25.13 -1.53 20.23
C ILE A 9 -23.71 -2.12 20.28
N PHE A 10 -23.48 -3.29 20.88
CA PHE A 10 -22.12 -3.78 21.19
C PHE A 10 -21.74 -5.13 20.54
N ALA A 11 -22.13 -5.38 19.29
CA ALA A 11 -21.75 -6.64 18.61
C ALA A 11 -21.29 -6.47 17.16
N ILE A 12 -20.51 -5.43 16.86
CA ILE A 12 -19.60 -5.43 15.70
C ILE A 12 -18.19 -5.50 16.26
N ALA A 13 -17.83 -6.69 16.77
CA ALA A 13 -16.44 -7.05 17.01
C ALA A 13 -15.77 -7.13 15.64
N VAL A 14 -15.09 -6.04 15.27
CA VAL A 14 -14.20 -5.98 14.12
C VAL A 14 -13.10 -7.01 14.35
N LEU A 15 -13.26 -8.18 13.73
CA LEU A 15 -12.21 -9.17 13.53
C LEU A 15 -11.16 -8.53 12.60
N LEU A 16 -10.21 -7.81 13.19
CA LEU A 16 -8.95 -7.43 12.57
C LEU A 16 -8.13 -8.71 12.38
N CYS A 17 -8.38 -9.43 11.28
CA CYS A 17 -7.43 -10.41 10.79
C CYS A 17 -6.17 -9.65 10.35
N TRP A 18 -5.18 -9.66 11.25
CA TRP A 18 -3.82 -9.20 11.00
C TRP A 18 -3.20 -10.14 9.96
N GLN A 19 -3.43 -9.87 8.68
CA GLN A 19 -2.73 -10.59 7.62
C GLN A 19 -1.33 -9.99 7.51
N ALA A 20 -0.37 -10.59 8.22
CA ALA A 20 1.02 -10.37 7.95
C ALA A 20 1.29 -10.84 6.51
N ALA A 21 1.57 -9.90 5.60
CA ALA A 21 2.07 -10.24 4.30
C ALA A 21 3.45 -10.89 4.50
N ALA A 22 3.51 -12.22 4.44
CA ALA A 22 4.75 -12.95 4.55
C ALA A 22 5.63 -12.60 3.35
N VAL A 23 6.76 -11.94 3.59
CA VAL A 23 7.78 -11.75 2.56
C VAL A 23 8.42 -13.13 2.33
N ALA A 24 8.09 -13.76 1.21
CA ALA A 24 8.60 -15.09 0.91
C ALA A 24 10.06 -14.97 0.46
N GLN A 25 10.97 -15.59 1.21
CA GLN A 25 12.35 -15.80 0.75
C GLN A 25 12.34 -16.91 -0.33
N PRO A 26 13.25 -16.87 -1.31
CA PRO A 26 13.33 -17.91 -2.33
C PRO A 26 13.64 -19.26 -1.69
N VAL A 27 13.02 -20.33 -2.18
CA VAL A 27 13.18 -21.66 -1.59
C VAL A 27 14.46 -22.29 -2.11
N ALA A 28 15.39 -22.58 -1.20
CA ALA A 28 16.65 -23.23 -1.52
C ALA A 28 16.55 -24.74 -1.31
N TYR A 29 16.68 -25.53 -2.38
CA TYR A 29 16.69 -26.99 -2.30
C TYR A 29 18.12 -27.53 -2.21
N PRO A 30 18.42 -28.44 -1.25
CA PRO A 30 19.77 -28.99 -1.04
C PRO A 30 20.12 -30.04 -2.11
N ALA A 31 20.61 -29.60 -3.26
CA ALA A 31 20.90 -30.46 -4.40
C ALA A 31 22.15 -31.36 -4.25
N LYS A 32 22.99 -31.14 -3.22
CA LYS A 32 24.23 -31.89 -2.99
C LYS A 32 24.22 -32.69 -1.68
N GLY A 33 23.04 -33.00 -1.14
CA GLY A 33 22.90 -33.76 0.10
C GLY A 33 23.32 -32.98 1.35
N GLN A 34 23.20 -31.65 1.34
CA GLN A 34 23.49 -30.81 2.50
C GLN A 34 22.53 -31.14 3.66
N SER A 35 23.05 -31.25 4.89
CA SER A 35 22.22 -31.43 6.08
C SER A 35 21.37 -30.20 6.36
N ALA A 36 20.25 -30.37 7.06
CA ALA A 36 19.38 -29.26 7.48
C ALA A 36 20.15 -28.18 8.27
N GLN A 37 21.10 -28.61 9.10
CA GLN A 37 21.91 -27.70 9.91
C GLN A 37 22.90 -26.89 9.06
N LYS A 38 23.54 -27.53 8.07
CA LYS A 38 24.38 -26.84 7.08
C LYS A 38 23.57 -25.86 6.25
N GLN A 39 22.36 -26.25 5.84
CA GLN A 39 21.43 -25.40 5.11
C GLN A 39 21.02 -24.19 5.94
N GLN A 40 20.65 -24.35 7.21
CA GLN A 40 20.29 -23.23 8.06
C GLN A 40 21.44 -22.22 8.22
N GLN A 41 22.67 -22.72 8.42
CA GLN A 41 23.87 -21.89 8.52
C GLN A 41 24.19 -21.19 7.19
N ASP A 42 23.95 -21.87 6.07
CA ASP A 42 24.22 -21.30 4.76
C ASP A 42 23.20 -20.23 4.38
N GLN A 43 21.92 -20.47 4.68
CA GLN A 43 20.84 -19.49 4.53
C GLN A 43 21.12 -18.23 5.35
N SER A 44 21.48 -18.35 6.64
CA SER A 44 21.75 -17.18 7.48
C SER A 44 22.98 -16.38 7.03
N SER A 45 24.02 -17.08 6.56
CA SER A 45 25.22 -16.45 6.00
C SER A 45 24.89 -15.71 4.69
N CYS A 46 24.15 -16.35 3.78
CA CYS A 46 23.76 -15.75 2.51
C CYS A 46 22.76 -14.60 2.68
N ALA A 47 21.85 -14.68 3.65
CA ALA A 47 20.94 -13.59 3.98
C ALA A 47 21.71 -12.36 4.53
N SER A 48 22.70 -12.59 5.39
CA SER A 48 23.56 -11.53 5.92
C SER A 48 24.39 -10.89 4.81
N TRP A 49 24.96 -11.70 3.91
CA TRP A 49 25.70 -11.22 2.75
C TRP A 49 24.81 -10.43 1.77
N ALA A 50 23.60 -10.93 1.48
CA ALA A 50 22.65 -10.24 0.62
C ALA A 50 22.24 -8.88 1.20
N LYS A 51 22.03 -8.80 2.52
CA LYS A 51 21.79 -7.55 3.24
C LYS A 51 22.99 -6.59 3.12
N SER A 52 24.22 -7.05 3.33
CA SER A 52 25.41 -6.19 3.18
C SER A 52 25.64 -5.71 1.74
N GLN A 53 25.27 -6.54 0.75
CA GLN A 53 25.47 -6.23 -0.66
C GLN A 53 24.42 -5.26 -1.21
N THR A 54 23.16 -5.39 -0.76
CA THR A 54 22.03 -4.63 -1.32
C THR A 54 21.60 -3.47 -0.42
N GLY A 55 21.99 -3.48 0.85
CA GLY A 55 21.48 -2.56 1.87
C GLY A 55 20.02 -2.83 2.28
N VAL A 56 19.39 -3.87 1.74
CA VAL A 56 17.98 -4.19 1.99
C VAL A 56 17.87 -5.14 3.18
N ASP A 57 17.09 -4.76 4.18
CA ASP A 57 16.69 -5.64 5.27
C ASP A 57 15.27 -6.18 5.04
N PRO A 58 15.11 -7.49 4.79
CA PRO A 58 13.80 -8.06 4.53
C PRO A 58 12.83 -7.91 5.71
N ALA A 59 13.32 -7.91 6.95
CA ALA A 59 12.47 -7.71 8.12
C ALA A 59 11.96 -6.27 8.22
N ALA A 60 12.78 -5.28 7.86
CA ALA A 60 12.39 -3.87 7.88
C ALA A 60 11.32 -3.56 6.84
N VAL A 61 11.45 -4.12 5.64
CA VAL A 61 10.46 -3.93 4.57
C VAL A 61 9.15 -4.66 4.90
N ALA A 62 9.21 -5.86 5.49
CA ALA A 62 8.03 -6.60 5.97
C ALA A 62 7.27 -5.84 7.06
N ALA A 63 7.98 -5.07 7.89
CA ALA A 63 7.41 -4.25 8.94
C ALA A 63 6.78 -2.94 8.44
N THR A 64 6.83 -2.64 7.13
CA THR A 64 6.20 -1.44 6.59
C THR A 64 4.69 -1.53 6.78
N PRO A 65 4.07 -0.66 7.60
CA PRO A 65 2.64 -0.76 7.86
C PRO A 65 1.86 -0.50 6.58
N PRO A 66 0.72 -1.21 6.37
CA PRO A 66 -0.15 -0.91 5.26
C PRO A 66 -0.60 0.56 5.36
N PRO A 67 -0.67 1.27 4.22
CA PRO A 67 -1.10 2.67 4.20
C PRO A 67 -2.49 2.79 4.83
N PRO A 68 -2.74 3.84 5.63
CA PRO A 68 -3.99 3.97 6.36
C PRO A 68 -5.19 3.96 5.42
N SER A 69 -6.12 3.03 5.63
CA SER A 69 -7.40 2.91 4.93
C SER A 69 -8.44 3.90 5.48
N GLY A 70 -8.03 5.14 5.74
CA GLY A 70 -8.93 6.22 6.16
C GLY A 70 -9.76 6.74 4.97
N PRO A 71 -10.87 7.47 5.21
CA PRO A 71 -11.60 8.13 4.14
C PRO A 71 -10.60 8.94 3.30
N ALA A 72 -10.56 8.67 2.00
CA ALA A 72 -9.56 9.19 1.07
C ALA A 72 -9.53 10.72 0.86
N VAL A 73 -10.18 11.46 1.75
CA VAL A 73 -10.68 12.80 1.55
C VAL A 73 -10.72 13.51 2.89
N GLY A 74 -9.57 14.08 3.29
CA GLY A 74 -9.65 15.25 4.16
C GLY A 74 -10.57 16.27 3.50
N GLY A 75 -11.39 16.99 4.29
CA GLY A 75 -12.33 17.97 3.74
C GLY A 75 -11.66 18.98 2.79
N GLY A 76 -10.34 19.22 2.95
CA GLY A 76 -9.52 20.11 2.13
C GLY A 76 -9.58 19.86 0.62
N GLU A 77 -9.35 18.64 0.13
CA GLU A 77 -9.37 18.38 -1.32
C GLU A 77 -10.77 18.46 -1.93
N ARG A 78 -11.81 18.15 -1.15
CA ARG A 78 -13.20 18.32 -1.61
C ARG A 78 -13.60 19.78 -1.65
N VAL A 79 -13.19 20.57 -0.65
CA VAL A 79 -13.41 22.02 -0.59
C VAL A 79 -12.60 22.74 -1.67
N GLY A 80 -11.34 22.36 -1.87
CA GLY A 80 -10.50 22.88 -2.94
C GLY A 80 -11.04 22.49 -4.33
N GLY A 81 -11.57 21.29 -4.47
CA GLY A 81 -12.30 20.84 -5.66
C GLY A 81 -13.56 21.67 -5.90
N ALA A 82 -14.36 21.89 -4.86
CA ALA A 82 -15.56 22.73 -4.91
C ALA A 82 -15.24 24.18 -5.32
N ALA A 83 -14.24 24.79 -4.70
CA ALA A 83 -13.85 26.17 -4.97
C ALA A 83 -13.33 26.33 -6.41
N ARG A 84 -12.46 25.43 -6.87
CA ARG A 84 -11.96 25.44 -8.25
C ARG A 84 -13.07 25.15 -9.27
N GLY A 85 -13.94 24.21 -8.95
CA GLY A 85 -15.10 23.88 -9.76
C GLY A 85 -16.10 25.02 -9.86
N ALA A 86 -16.39 25.70 -8.75
CA ALA A 86 -17.27 26.87 -8.70
C ALA A 86 -16.70 28.04 -9.51
N ALA A 87 -15.40 28.32 -9.37
CA ALA A 87 -14.74 29.37 -10.15
C ALA A 87 -14.79 29.07 -11.66
N GLY A 88 -14.45 27.84 -12.08
CA GLY A 88 -14.55 27.44 -13.48
C GLY A 88 -15.98 27.44 -14.01
N GLY A 89 -16.94 26.96 -13.20
CA GLY A 89 -18.35 26.95 -13.54
C GLY A 89 -18.97 28.35 -13.62
N ALA A 90 -18.52 29.30 -12.80
CA ALA A 90 -18.98 30.69 -12.84
C ALA A 90 -18.56 31.38 -14.15
N VAL A 91 -17.34 31.15 -14.61
CA VAL A 91 -16.84 31.68 -15.89
C VAL A 91 -17.68 31.16 -17.06
N ILE A 92 -17.94 29.85 -17.09
CA ILE A 92 -18.76 29.23 -18.14
C ILE A 92 -20.23 29.68 -18.03
N GLY A 93 -20.77 29.75 -16.82
CA GLY A 93 -22.14 30.21 -16.56
C GLY A 93 -22.37 31.66 -16.94
N ALA A 94 -21.38 32.54 -16.74
CA ALA A 94 -21.46 33.94 -17.14
C ALA A 94 -21.60 34.10 -18.67
N ILE A 95 -20.99 33.21 -19.45
CA ILE A 95 -21.14 33.16 -20.90
C ILE A 95 -22.55 32.70 -21.29
N ALA A 96 -23.13 31.77 -20.52
CA ALA A 96 -24.47 31.23 -20.73
C ALA A 96 -25.60 32.05 -20.07
N GLY A 97 -25.29 33.21 -19.48
CA GLY A 97 -26.26 34.13 -18.88
C GLY A 97 -26.61 33.89 -17.40
N ASP A 98 -26.00 32.89 -16.75
CA ASP A 98 -26.20 32.61 -15.31
C ASP A 98 -24.92 32.08 -14.66
N ALA A 99 -24.09 33.02 -14.18
CA ALA A 99 -22.87 32.72 -13.47
C ALA A 99 -23.12 31.97 -12.15
N GLY A 100 -24.22 32.27 -11.45
CA GLY A 100 -24.54 31.65 -10.16
C GLY A 100 -24.90 30.17 -10.31
N LYS A 101 -25.71 29.83 -11.31
CA LYS A 101 -26.07 28.45 -11.63
C LYS A 101 -24.88 27.67 -12.19
N GLY A 102 -24.05 28.30 -13.02
CA GLY A 102 -22.77 27.73 -13.46
C GLY A 102 -21.81 27.44 -12.30
N ALA A 103 -21.70 28.38 -11.35
CA ALA A 103 -20.87 28.21 -10.16
C ALA A 103 -21.37 27.07 -9.26
N ALA A 104 -22.68 26.95 -9.05
CA ALA A 104 -23.26 25.88 -8.25
C ALA A 104 -23.02 24.50 -8.87
N VAL A 105 -23.27 24.35 -10.18
CA VAL A 105 -23.02 23.10 -10.91
C VAL A 105 -21.53 22.76 -10.90
N GLY A 106 -20.68 23.76 -11.13
CA GLY A 106 -19.23 23.62 -11.08
C GLY A 106 -18.73 23.21 -9.69
N ALA A 107 -19.30 23.75 -8.61
CA ALA A 107 -18.95 23.38 -7.23
C ALA A 107 -19.22 21.90 -6.97
N VAL A 108 -20.41 21.42 -7.33
CA VAL A 108 -20.79 20.01 -7.16
C VAL A 108 -19.88 19.10 -7.99
N ALA A 109 -19.69 19.40 -9.27
CA ALA A 109 -18.78 18.63 -10.13
C ALA A 109 -17.33 18.65 -9.60
N GLY A 110 -16.89 19.79 -9.08
CA GLY A 110 -15.58 19.99 -8.47
C GLY A 110 -15.37 19.17 -7.19
N THR A 111 -16.38 19.04 -6.33
CA THR A 111 -16.30 18.16 -5.14
C THR A 111 -16.10 16.69 -5.53
N MET A 112 -16.82 16.23 -6.55
CA MET A 112 -16.73 14.85 -7.05
C MET A 112 -15.37 14.60 -7.71
N GLY A 113 -14.93 15.52 -8.58
CA GLY A 113 -13.63 15.45 -9.23
C GLY A 113 -12.46 15.51 -8.24
N GLY A 114 -12.54 16.40 -7.24
CA GLY A 114 -11.57 16.49 -6.15
C GLY A 114 -11.49 15.19 -5.33
N GLY A 115 -12.64 14.60 -5.00
CA GLY A 115 -12.70 13.31 -4.30
C GLY A 115 -12.13 12.14 -5.12
N MET A 116 -12.37 12.11 -6.43
CA MET A 116 -11.78 11.11 -7.34
C MET A 116 -10.26 11.26 -7.43
N ARG A 117 -9.77 12.50 -7.57
CA ARG A 117 -8.33 12.78 -7.66
C ARG A 117 -7.60 12.45 -6.36
N ALA A 118 -8.20 12.73 -5.21
CA ALA A 118 -7.64 12.37 -3.91
C ALA A 118 -7.49 10.85 -3.77
N ARG A 119 -8.53 10.08 -4.14
CA ARG A 119 -8.46 8.60 -4.21
C ARG A 119 -7.38 8.12 -5.17
N GLN A 120 -7.29 8.72 -6.36
CA GLN A 120 -6.27 8.35 -7.34
C GLN A 120 -4.86 8.64 -6.82
N ASN A 121 -4.65 9.78 -6.19
CA ASN A 121 -3.35 10.15 -5.63
C ASN A 121 -2.94 9.20 -4.51
N GLN A 122 -3.88 8.81 -3.64
CA GLN A 122 -3.64 7.78 -2.64
C GLN A 122 -3.28 6.45 -3.28
N ARG A 123 -4.06 5.96 -4.25
CA ARG A 123 -3.74 4.71 -4.97
C ARG A 123 -2.35 4.76 -5.62
N ASN A 124 -1.99 5.89 -6.23
CA ASN A 124 -0.68 6.07 -6.85
C ASN A 124 0.45 6.06 -5.81
N ALA A 125 0.27 6.74 -4.67
CA ALA A 125 1.25 6.73 -3.58
C ALA A 125 1.43 5.33 -2.98
N GLN A 126 0.33 4.59 -2.81
CA GLN A 126 0.34 3.22 -2.33
C GLN A 126 1.04 2.28 -3.34
N ALA A 127 0.70 2.39 -4.62
CA ALA A 127 1.32 1.60 -5.68
C ALA A 127 2.83 1.89 -5.78
N SER A 128 3.24 3.15 -5.64
CA SER A 128 4.66 3.53 -5.66
C SER A 128 5.42 2.96 -4.46
N ALA A 129 4.87 3.05 -3.26
CA ALA A 129 5.50 2.50 -2.06
C ALA A 129 5.60 0.96 -2.14
N GLN A 130 4.54 0.31 -2.63
CA GLN A 130 4.54 -1.14 -2.80
C GLN A 130 5.53 -1.60 -3.88
N ALA A 131 5.62 -0.89 -5.01
CA ALA A 131 6.60 -1.17 -6.06
C ALA A 131 8.04 -1.00 -5.54
N GLN A 132 8.31 0.03 -4.74
CA GLN A 132 9.63 0.23 -4.13
C GLN A 132 10.01 -0.93 -3.20
N ASN A 133 9.07 -1.38 -2.36
CA ASN A 133 9.28 -2.53 -1.48
C ASN A 133 9.51 -3.83 -2.26
N GLN A 134 8.75 -4.05 -3.34
CA GLN A 134 8.93 -5.21 -4.22
C GLN A 134 10.30 -5.20 -4.91
N ASN A 135 10.74 -4.04 -5.40
CA ASN A 135 12.04 -3.91 -6.04
C ASN A 135 13.20 -4.14 -5.06
N ALA A 136 13.08 -3.61 -3.83
CA ALA A 136 14.05 -3.86 -2.77
C ALA A 136 14.14 -5.36 -2.42
N MET A 137 12.99 -6.03 -2.29
CA MET A 137 12.93 -7.48 -2.07
C MET A 137 13.51 -8.28 -3.23
N ALA A 138 13.22 -7.89 -4.47
CA ALA A 138 13.76 -8.55 -5.65
C ALA A 138 15.30 -8.47 -5.67
N ALA A 139 15.87 -7.30 -5.38
CA ALA A 139 17.32 -7.13 -5.27
C ALA A 139 17.93 -8.02 -4.17
N PHE A 140 17.32 -8.03 -2.98
CA PHE A 140 17.74 -8.92 -1.90
C PHE A 140 17.68 -10.40 -2.32
N ASN A 141 16.55 -10.83 -2.88
CA ASN A 141 16.30 -12.20 -3.28
C ASN A 141 17.26 -12.65 -4.38
N GLN A 142 17.62 -11.76 -5.30
CA GLN A 142 18.60 -12.01 -6.35
C GLN A 142 20.02 -12.20 -5.78
N ALA A 143 20.43 -11.36 -4.82
CA ALA A 143 21.72 -11.55 -4.15
C ALA A 143 21.72 -12.85 -3.35
N TYR A 144 20.67 -13.09 -2.57
CA TYR A 144 20.50 -14.30 -1.79
C TYR A 144 20.57 -15.57 -2.66
N SER A 145 19.85 -15.58 -3.79
CA SER A 145 19.84 -16.70 -4.72
C SER A 145 21.20 -16.92 -5.35
N ALA A 146 21.94 -15.87 -5.71
CA ALA A 146 23.30 -15.99 -6.23
C ALA A 146 24.26 -16.64 -5.21
N CYS A 147 24.20 -16.23 -3.94
CA CYS A 147 25.01 -16.81 -2.86
C CYS A 147 24.67 -18.29 -2.65
N MET A 148 23.38 -18.62 -2.54
CA MET A 148 22.93 -19.99 -2.32
C MET A 148 23.27 -20.90 -3.52
N SER A 149 23.11 -20.40 -4.74
CA SER A 149 23.47 -21.12 -5.97
C SER A 149 24.97 -21.44 -6.02
N GLY A 150 25.83 -20.48 -5.62
CA GLY A 150 27.28 -20.69 -5.49
C GLY A 150 27.66 -21.79 -4.49
N ARG A 151 26.79 -22.05 -3.50
CA ARG A 151 26.96 -23.12 -2.49
C ARG A 151 26.33 -24.45 -2.90
N GLY A 152 25.81 -24.54 -4.13
CA GLY A 152 25.22 -25.76 -4.68
C GLY A 152 23.79 -26.03 -4.22
N TYR A 153 23.04 -24.98 -3.86
CA TYR A 153 21.59 -25.05 -3.70
C TYR A 153 20.91 -24.73 -5.02
N THR A 154 19.79 -25.38 -5.30
CA THR A 154 18.91 -25.00 -6.42
C THR A 154 17.82 -24.07 -5.91
N MET A 155 17.74 -22.88 -6.50
CA MET A 155 16.83 -21.82 -6.08
C MET A 155 15.57 -21.83 -6.94
N HIS A 156 14.40 -21.76 -6.30
CA HIS A 156 13.09 -21.66 -6.95
C HIS A 156 12.24 -20.56 -6.32
#